data_AF-A0A2V8HFI5-F1
#
_entry.id   AF-A0A2V8HFI5-F1
#
_cell.length_a   1.000
_cell.length_b   1.000
_cell.length_c   1.000
_cell.angle_alpha   90.00
_cell.angle_beta   90.00
_cell.angle_gamma   90.00
#
_symmetry.space_group_name_H-M   'P 1'
#
loop_
_entity.id
_entity.type
_entity.pdbx_description
1 polymer ?
#
loop_
_entity_poly.entity_id
_entity_poly.type
_entity_poly.pdbx_seq_one_letter_code
_entity_poly.pdbx_strand_id
1 'polypeptide(L)'
;MIDGVVVTDFACARHVAALLRVNLLQLAQARNAAMHKEEKLELLHRYLSGVEFRQRVEAVVDAFTAMRHDLDQERRAAERQWARRARQIDAVTLNVSGMYGDLQGLLPALPPIALLELPAADVGAAS
;
A
#
# COMPACT_ATOMS: atom_id res chain seq x y z
N MET A 1 -19.09 -55.97 -24.16
CA MET A 1 -20.23 -55.17 -23.68
C MET A 1 -21.22 -55.11 -24.82
N ILE A 2 -22.42 -55.62 -24.61
CA ILE A 2 -23.48 -55.68 -25.64
C ILE A 2 -24.65 -54.91 -25.04
N ASP A 3 -25.15 -53.89 -25.73
CA ASP A 3 -26.28 -53.06 -25.29
C ASP A 3 -26.17 -52.51 -23.86
N GLY A 4 -24.97 -52.09 -23.45
CA GLY A 4 -24.75 -51.56 -22.10
C GLY A 4 -24.51 -52.60 -21.01
N VAL A 5 -24.61 -53.89 -21.33
CA VAL A 5 -24.42 -55.00 -20.39
C VAL A 5 -23.01 -55.58 -20.49
N VAL A 6 -22.33 -55.71 -19.35
CA VAL A 6 -21.02 -56.37 -19.26
C VAL A 6 -21.22 -57.88 -19.16
N VAL A 7 -20.95 -58.57 -20.26
CA VAL A 7 -20.96 -60.04 -20.32
C VAL A 7 -19.56 -60.56 -19.99
N THR A 8 -19.47 -61.50 -19.05
CA THR A 8 -18.22 -62.13 -18.61
C THR A 8 -18.47 -63.61 -18.32
N ASP A 9 -17.43 -64.42 -18.46
CA ASP A 9 -17.47 -65.81 -18.00
C ASP A 9 -17.46 -65.88 -16.46
N PHE A 10 -17.97 -66.98 -15.89
CA PHE A 10 -18.19 -67.14 -14.45
C PHE A 10 -16.90 -66.98 -13.64
N ALA A 11 -15.78 -67.51 -14.14
CA ALA A 11 -14.47 -67.37 -13.50
C ALA A 11 -14.01 -65.90 -13.36
N CYS A 12 -14.45 -65.04 -14.27
CA CYS A 12 -14.07 -63.62 -14.31
C CYS A 12 -15.09 -62.70 -13.61
N ALA A 13 -16.27 -63.20 -13.26
CA ALA A 13 -17.35 -62.40 -12.67
C ALA A 13 -16.93 -61.65 -11.39
N ARG A 14 -16.17 -62.28 -10.49
CA ARG A 14 -15.67 -61.64 -9.26
C ARG A 14 -14.70 -60.49 -9.55
N HIS A 15 -13.81 -60.68 -10.53
CA HIS A 15 -12.84 -59.67 -10.92
C HIS A 15 -13.52 -58.47 -11.60
N VAL A 16 -14.51 -58.74 -12.46
CA VAL A 16 -15.35 -57.71 -13.09
C VAL A 16 -16.15 -56.93 -12.04
N ALA A 17 -16.75 -57.62 -11.06
CA ALA A 17 -17.47 -56.96 -9.96
C ALA A 17 -16.55 -56.08 -9.09
N ALA A 18 -15.34 -56.56 -8.79
CA ALA A 18 -14.34 -55.79 -8.04
C ALA A 18 -13.91 -54.53 -8.81
N LEU A 19 -13.63 -54.67 -10.11
CA LEU A 19 -13.27 -53.55 -10.99
C LEU A 19 -14.42 -52.54 -11.08
N LEU A 20 -15.66 -53.00 -11.25
CA LEU A 20 -16.83 -52.14 -11.29
C LEU A 20 -17.02 -51.37 -9.97
N ARG A 21 -16.82 -52.03 -8.82
CA ARG A 21 -16.88 -51.39 -7.50
C ARG A 21 -15.87 -50.25 -7.37
N VAL A 22 -14.62 -50.46 -7.80
CA VAL A 22 -13.58 -49.43 -7.77
C VAL A 22 -13.98 -48.24 -8.65
N ASN A 23 -14.45 -48.49 -9.87
CA ASN A 23 -14.90 -47.44 -10.78
C ASN A 23 -16.08 -46.64 -10.24
N LEU A 24 -17.08 -47.31 -9.64
CA LEU A 24 -18.24 -46.63 -9.04
C LEU A 24 -17.84 -45.77 -7.84
N LEU A 25 -16.90 -46.23 -7.01
CA LEU A 25 -16.37 -45.45 -5.88
C LEU A 25 -15.60 -44.21 -6.36
N GLN A 26 -14.74 -44.37 -7.37
CA GLN A 26 -14.00 -43.24 -7.96
C GLN A 26 -14.95 -42.20 -8.58
N LEU A 27 -15.98 -42.65 -9.30
CA LEU A 27 -17.00 -41.77 -9.87
C LEU A 27 -17.78 -41.03 -8.77
N ALA A 28 -18.14 -41.71 -7.69
CA ALA A 28 -18.82 -41.10 -6.55
C ALA A 28 -17.93 -40.04 -5.86
N GLN A 29 -16.63 -40.33 -5.68
CA GLN A 29 -15.67 -39.37 -5.13
C GLN A 29 -15.51 -38.15 -6.04
N ALA A 30 -15.37 -38.34 -7.35
CA ALA A 30 -15.26 -37.26 -8.32
C ALA A 30 -16.51 -36.36 -8.34
N ARG A 31 -17.71 -36.98 -8.32
CA ARG A 31 -18.98 -36.25 -8.21
C ARG A 31 -19.09 -35.46 -6.91
N ASN A 32 -18.75 -36.07 -5.78
CA ASN A 32 -18.80 -35.41 -4.48
C ASN A 32 -17.80 -34.24 -4.40
N ALA A 33 -16.59 -34.39 -4.95
CA ALA A 33 -15.60 -33.32 -5.03
C ALA A 33 -16.04 -32.16 -5.94
N ALA A 34 -16.79 -32.43 -7.02
CA ALA A 34 -17.37 -31.40 -7.88
C ALA A 34 -18.46 -30.59 -7.18
N MET A 35 -19.40 -31.26 -6.50
CA MET A 35 -20.47 -30.62 -5.71
C MET A 35 -19.92 -29.68 -4.64
N HIS A 36 -18.94 -30.11 -3.84
CA HIS A 36 -18.33 -29.27 -2.82
C HIS A 36 -17.62 -28.02 -3.38
N LYS A 37 -17.12 -28.07 -4.62
CA LYS A 37 -16.53 -26.90 -5.30
C LYS A 37 -17.60 -25.90 -5.71
N GLU A 38 -18.73 -26.38 -6.26
CA GLU A 38 -19.85 -25.52 -6.64
C GLU A 38 -20.47 -24.84 -5.42
N GLU A 39 -20.74 -25.57 -4.34
CA GLU A 39 -21.30 -25.00 -3.09
C GLU A 39 -20.40 -23.89 -2.50
N LYS A 40 -19.08 -24.08 -2.53
CA LYS A 40 -18.12 -23.07 -2.04
C LYS A 40 -18.12 -21.81 -2.91
N LEU A 41 -18.24 -21.97 -4.23
CA LEU A 41 -18.31 -20.85 -5.17
C LEU A 41 -19.61 -20.05 -4.98
N GLU A 42 -20.73 -20.74 -4.78
CA GLU A 42 -22.02 -20.10 -4.51
C GLU A 42 -22.01 -19.29 -3.20
N LEU A 43 -21.38 -19.81 -2.15
CA LEU A 43 -21.23 -19.11 -0.88
C LEU A 43 -20.42 -17.81 -1.05
N LEU A 44 -19.31 -17.87 -1.78
CA LEU A 44 -18.50 -16.69 -2.10
C LEU A 44 -19.28 -15.69 -2.93
N HIS A 45 -20.00 -16.15 -3.95
CA HIS A 45 -20.81 -15.28 -4.81
C HIS A 45 -21.91 -14.57 -4.01
N ARG A 46 -22.57 -15.29 -3.09
CA ARG A 46 -23.60 -14.73 -2.19
C ARG A 46 -23.01 -13.68 -1.25
N TYR A 47 -21.83 -13.92 -0.70
CA TYR A 47 -21.15 -12.95 0.16
C TYR A 47 -20.70 -11.70 -0.61
N LEU A 48 -20.04 -11.88 -1.76
CA LEU A 48 -19.56 -10.77 -2.59
C LEU A 48 -20.70 -9.91 -3.16
N SER A 49 -21.84 -10.53 -3.46
CA SER A 49 -23.06 -9.83 -3.89
C SER A 49 -23.92 -9.34 -2.72
N GLY A 50 -23.50 -9.66 -1.49
CA GLY A 50 -24.25 -9.41 -0.27
C GLY A 50 -24.01 -8.01 0.30
N VAL A 51 -24.94 -7.58 1.14
CA VAL A 51 -24.88 -6.27 1.83
C VAL A 51 -23.66 -6.18 2.75
N GLU A 52 -23.26 -7.29 3.40
CA GLU A 52 -22.13 -7.31 4.33
C GLU A 52 -20.80 -6.95 3.66
N PHE A 53 -20.52 -7.54 2.49
CA PHE A 53 -19.30 -7.23 1.74
C PHE A 53 -19.25 -5.76 1.33
N ARG A 54 -20.36 -5.24 0.79
CA ARG A 54 -20.48 -3.82 0.42
C ARG A 54 -20.24 -2.90 1.61
N GLN A 55 -20.89 -3.16 2.75
CA GLN A 55 -20.71 -2.34 3.97
C GLN A 55 -19.25 -2.35 4.45
N ARG A 56 -18.56 -3.49 4.38
CA ARG A 56 -17.14 -3.55 4.73
C ARG A 56 -16.28 -2.72 3.78
N VAL A 57 -16.57 -2.75 2.48
CA VAL A 57 -15.85 -1.93 1.49
C VAL A 57 -16.14 -0.44 1.72
N GLU A 58 -17.39 -0.05 1.95
CA GLU A 58 -17.80 1.33 2.25
C GLU A 58 -17.08 1.86 3.49
N ALA A 59 -17.08 1.11 4.59
CA ALA A 59 -16.37 1.50 5.81
C ALA A 59 -14.86 1.71 5.59
N VAL A 60 -14.25 0.87 4.74
CA VAL A 60 -12.84 1.04 4.36
C VAL A 60 -12.65 2.31 3.54
N VAL A 61 -13.47 2.55 2.52
CA VAL A 61 -13.40 3.75 1.68
C VAL A 61 -13.59 5.03 2.51
N ASP A 62 -14.53 5.03 3.44
CA ASP A 62 -14.79 6.16 4.34
C ASP A 62 -13.56 6.44 5.23
N ALA A 63 -12.97 5.40 5.83
CA ALA A 63 -11.75 5.55 6.62
C ALA A 63 -10.58 6.09 5.79
N PHE A 64 -10.38 5.60 4.57
CA PHE A 64 -9.35 6.12 3.66
C PHE A 64 -9.58 7.59 3.27
N THR A 65 -10.83 7.96 3.04
CA THR A 65 -11.20 9.34 2.69
C THR A 65 -10.95 10.29 3.85
N ALA A 66 -11.31 9.90 5.08
CA ALA A 66 -11.03 10.65 6.29
C ALA A 66 -9.51 10.83 6.51
N MET A 67 -8.74 9.74 6.43
CA MET A 67 -7.28 9.80 6.57
C MET A 67 -6.62 10.70 5.52
N ARG A 68 -7.12 10.69 4.28
CA ARG A 68 -6.62 11.59 3.22
C ARG A 68 -6.91 13.05 3.55
N HIS A 69 -8.12 13.33 4.02
CA HIS A 69 -8.53 14.68 4.40
C HIS A 69 -7.65 15.23 5.52
N ASP A 70 -7.43 14.44 6.57
CA ASP A 70 -6.61 14.83 7.72
C ASP A 70 -5.17 15.11 7.27
N LEU A 71 -4.58 14.24 6.45
CA LEU A 71 -3.22 14.41 5.93
C LEU A 71 -3.08 15.71 5.10
N ASP A 72 -4.06 16.03 4.25
CA ASP A 72 -4.05 17.27 3.47
C ASP A 72 -4.19 18.51 4.37
N GLN A 73 -4.97 18.40 5.44
CA GLN A 73 -5.15 19.47 6.42
C GLN A 73 -3.87 19.72 7.22
N GLU A 74 -3.22 18.64 7.69
CA GLU A 74 -1.92 18.67 8.35
C GLU A 74 -0.85 19.29 7.46
N ARG A 75 -0.78 18.87 6.19
CA ARG A 75 0.20 19.42 5.23
C ARG A 75 0.07 20.93 5.10
N ARG A 76 -1.15 21.44 4.90
CA ARG A 76 -1.42 22.89 4.79
C ARG A 76 -1.06 23.63 6.09
N ALA A 77 -1.33 23.03 7.26
CA ALA A 77 -0.97 23.62 8.54
C ALA A 77 0.56 23.69 8.72
N ALA A 78 1.26 22.61 8.39
CA ALA A 78 2.72 22.52 8.44
C ALA A 78 3.39 23.55 7.50
N GLU A 79 2.91 23.66 6.26
CA GLU A 79 3.41 24.66 5.28
C GLU A 79 3.26 26.09 5.81
N ARG A 80 2.09 26.44 6.40
CA ARG A 80 1.88 27.76 7.01
C ARG A 80 2.83 28.01 8.17
N GLN A 81 3.01 27.03 9.05
CA GLN A 81 3.90 27.13 10.20
C GLN A 81 5.36 27.27 9.76
N TRP A 82 5.76 26.49 8.76
CA TRP A 82 7.09 26.55 8.16
C TRP A 82 7.35 27.93 7.57
N ALA A 83 6.44 28.45 6.74
CA ALA A 83 6.59 29.79 6.13
C ALA A 83 6.66 30.91 7.18
N ARG A 84 5.88 30.82 8.26
CA ARG A 84 5.96 31.77 9.37
C ARG A 84 7.32 31.72 10.05
N ARG A 85 7.84 30.53 10.35
CA ARG A 85 9.14 30.35 11.01
C ARG A 85 10.30 30.79 10.12
N ALA A 86 10.25 30.48 8.83
CA ALA A 86 11.24 30.94 7.85
C ALA A 86 11.35 32.48 7.86
N ARG A 87 10.22 33.18 7.74
CA ARG A 87 10.20 34.66 7.80
C ARG A 87 10.74 35.22 9.12
N GLN A 88 10.48 34.55 10.24
CA GLN A 88 11.02 34.97 11.54
C GLN A 88 12.54 34.81 11.59
N ILE A 89 13.06 33.69 11.08
CA ILE A 89 14.50 33.45 10.99
C ILE A 89 15.14 34.51 10.08
N ASP A 90 14.58 34.73 8.88
CA ASP A 90 15.10 35.73 7.93
C ASP A 90 15.14 37.14 8.54
N ALA A 91 14.08 37.54 9.24
CA ALA A 91 14.02 38.84 9.91
C ALA A 91 15.09 38.98 11.00
N VAL A 92 15.32 37.94 11.80
CA VAL A 92 16.37 37.95 12.83
C VAL A 92 17.75 38.00 12.18
N THR A 93 18.00 37.19 11.15
CA THR A 93 19.26 37.20 10.41
C THR A 93 19.55 38.58 9.83
N LEU A 94 18.58 39.20 9.17
CA LEU A 94 18.73 40.54 8.60
C LEU A 94 19.04 41.59 9.68
N ASN A 95 18.36 41.54 10.82
CA ASN A 95 18.62 42.46 11.93
C ASN A 95 20.05 42.29 12.48
N VAL A 96 20.50 41.05 12.68
CA VAL A 96 21.86 40.77 13.18
C VAL A 96 22.92 41.25 12.17
N SER A 97 22.72 40.99 10.87
CA SER A 97 23.60 41.49 9.81
C SER A 97 23.64 43.02 9.76
N GLY A 98 22.48 43.67 9.84
CA GLY A 98 22.38 45.14 9.85
C GLY A 98 23.09 45.75 11.05
N MET A 99 22.81 45.25 12.26
CA MET A 99 23.50 45.69 13.49
C MET A 99 25.01 45.52 13.39
N TYR A 100 25.48 44.40 12.82
CA TYR A 100 26.91 44.16 12.65
C TYR A 100 27.54 45.16 11.67
N GLY A 101 26.86 45.47 10.56
CA GLY A 101 27.28 46.50 9.61
C GLY A 101 27.30 47.92 10.22
N ASP A 102 26.26 48.28 10.99
CA ASP A 102 26.20 49.56 11.71
C ASP A 102 27.37 49.70 12.69
N LEU A 103 27.66 48.64 13.45
CA LEU A 103 28.79 48.60 14.37
C LEU A 103 30.14 48.67 13.63
N GLN A 104 30.29 48.02 12.47
CA GLN A 104 31.51 48.09 11.66
C GLN A 104 31.76 49.49 11.08
N GLY A 105 30.69 50.23 10.76
CA GLY A 105 30.78 51.64 10.37
C GLY A 105 31.27 52.54 11.51
N LEU A 106 30.89 52.24 12.76
CA LEU A 106 31.33 52.98 13.95
C LEU A 106 32.71 52.53 14.49
N LEU A 107 33.01 51.24 14.37
CA LEU A 107 34.23 50.60 14.86
C LEU A 107 34.79 49.64 13.79
N PRO A 108 35.71 50.11 12.92
CA PRO A 108 36.22 49.32 11.79
C PRO A 108 36.97 48.04 12.18
N ALA A 109 37.41 47.93 13.44
CA ALA A 109 38.23 46.83 13.95
C ALA A 109 37.41 45.68 14.58
N LEU A 110 36.12 45.55 14.26
CA LEU A 110 35.30 44.45 14.76
C LEU A 110 35.76 43.10 14.20
N PRO A 111 35.87 42.06 15.05
CA PRO A 111 36.29 40.74 14.60
C PRO A 111 35.19 40.09 13.75
N PRO A 112 35.53 39.54 12.56
CA PRO A 112 34.56 39.06 11.59
C PRO A 112 33.74 37.88 12.14
N ILE A 113 32.45 37.83 11.78
CA ILE A 113 31.57 36.70 12.08
C ILE A 113 31.49 35.83 10.82
N ALA A 114 32.08 34.64 10.86
CA ALA A 114 32.16 33.73 9.71
C ALA A 114 30.81 33.42 9.05
N LEU A 115 29.71 33.43 9.80
CA LEU A 115 28.36 33.19 9.28
C LEU A 115 27.79 34.36 8.45
N LEU A 116 28.38 35.56 8.57
CA LEU A 116 27.94 36.78 7.90
C LEU A 116 28.87 37.17 6.74
N GLU A 117 30.00 36.49 6.59
CA GLU A 117 30.99 36.77 5.55
C GLU A 117 30.63 36.03 4.25
N LEU A 118 30.92 36.67 3.12
CA LEU A 118 30.88 35.98 1.84
C LEU A 118 31.98 34.90 1.83
N PRO A 119 31.68 33.66 1.44
CA PRO A 119 32.74 32.68 1.22
C PRO A 119 33.72 33.27 0.21
N ALA A 120 35.01 33.24 0.54
CA ALA A 120 36.06 33.78 -0.32
C ALA A 120 35.88 33.19 -1.73
N ALA A 121 35.69 34.06 -2.71
CA ALA A 121 35.55 33.65 -4.10
C ALA A 121 36.78 32.82 -4.47
N ASP A 122 36.56 31.56 -4.87
CA ASP A 122 37.61 30.67 -5.33
C ASP A 122 38.07 31.13 -6.73
N VAL A 123 38.89 32.19 -6.77
CA VAL A 123 39.51 32.73 -7.99
C VAL A 123 40.74 31.89 -8.34
N GLY A 124 40.55 30.57 -8.48
CA GLY A 124 41.65 29.61 -8.52
C GLY A 124 41.37 28.30 -9.25
N ALA A 125 40.57 28.29 -10.31
CA ALA A 125 40.41 27.10 -11.16
C ALA A 125 40.09 27.44 -12.63
N ALA A 126 40.94 28.26 -13.25
CA ALA A 126 41.02 28.34 -14.71
C ALA A 126 42.40 28.87 -15.12
N SER A 127 43.38 27.99 -15.16
CA SER A 127 44.64 28.18 -15.88
C SER A 127 45.02 26.87 -16.55
#